data_AF-A0A1I1NCG6-F1
#
_entry.id   AF-A0A1I1NCG6-F1
#
_cell.length_a   1.000
_cell.length_b   1.000
_cell.length_c   1.000
_cell.angle_alpha   90.00
_cell.angle_beta   90.00
_cell.angle_gamma   90.00
#
_symmetry.space_group_name_H-M   'P 1'
#
loop_
_entity.id
_entity.type
_entity.pdbx_description
1 polymer ?
#
loop_
_entity_poly.entity_id
_entity_poly.type
_entity_poly.pdbx_seq_one_letter_code
_entity_poly.pdbx_strand_id
1 'polypeptide(L)'
;MDYGVGLHLYELYGQNATLKRMFAKGKNTYNAQKLRAELERIVEAFQPLAEAATAIPRREIRSVERIENAPEEIAALEKKWRSLYAEMAFLHSKLDSCQRDDERGTMALRILSLDKEINEIIDQLSYYKQHGKLPDPMPDEGKVLESLDRAVLEKMRKNLIANISHAKAGRRSADNLAAMIERKELITHILEK
;
A
#
# COMPACT_ATOMS: atom_id res chain seq x y z
N MET A 1 30.12 -22.66 13.21
CA MET A 1 28.77 -22.75 12.61
C MET A 1 28.23 -24.14 12.92
N ASP A 2 27.01 -24.22 13.44
CA ASP A 2 26.32 -25.49 13.65
C ASP A 2 25.99 -26.13 12.29
N TYR A 3 26.24 -27.44 12.12
CA TYR A 3 26.06 -28.12 10.82
C TYR A 3 24.59 -28.27 10.46
N GLY A 4 23.70 -28.49 11.44
CA GLY A 4 22.26 -28.59 11.21
C GLY A 4 21.68 -27.27 10.75
N VAL A 5 22.06 -26.17 11.39
CA VAL A 5 21.68 -24.81 10.96
C VAL A 5 22.17 -24.52 9.55
N GLY A 6 23.44 -24.84 9.25
CA GLY A 6 24.00 -24.65 7.91
C GLY A 6 23.28 -25.47 6.84
N LEU A 7 22.93 -26.71 7.14
CA LEU A 7 22.18 -27.57 6.21
C LEU A 7 20.80 -26.99 5.92
N HIS A 8 20.08 -26.56 6.94
CA HIS A 8 18.77 -25.95 6.79
C HIS A 8 18.83 -24.68 5.91
N LEU A 9 19.81 -23.81 6.14
CA LEU A 9 20.03 -22.63 5.30
C LEU A 9 20.34 -23.01 3.85
N TYR A 10 21.15 -24.04 3.63
CA TYR A 10 21.47 -24.51 2.28
C TYR A 10 20.28 -25.19 1.58
N GLU A 11 19.37 -25.81 2.32
CA GLU A 11 18.13 -26.34 1.75
C GLU A 11 17.22 -25.23 1.22
N LEU A 12 17.13 -24.11 1.94
CA LEU A 12 16.34 -22.94 1.55
C LEU A 12 16.95 -22.18 0.36
N TYR A 13 18.25 -21.92 0.40
CA TYR A 13 18.89 -21.00 -0.55
C TYR A 13 19.78 -21.69 -1.60
N GLY A 14 20.18 -22.94 -1.38
CA GLY A 14 21.04 -23.68 -2.29
C GLY A 14 20.29 -24.20 -3.52
N GLN A 15 20.95 -24.15 -4.69
CA GLN A 15 20.36 -24.59 -5.96
C GLN A 15 20.81 -25.99 -6.40
N ASN A 16 21.91 -26.51 -5.84
CA ASN A 16 22.49 -27.79 -6.29
C ASN A 16 21.89 -29.00 -5.56
N ALA A 17 20.97 -29.71 -6.22
CA ALA A 17 20.30 -30.89 -5.68
C ALA A 17 21.25 -32.05 -5.31
N THR A 18 22.38 -32.19 -5.99
CA THR A 18 23.38 -33.22 -5.68
C THR A 18 24.09 -32.91 -4.36
N LEU A 19 24.44 -31.65 -4.12
CA LEU A 19 25.02 -31.22 -2.85
C LEU A 19 24.02 -31.34 -1.70
N LYS A 20 22.73 -31.02 -1.92
CA LYS A 20 21.68 -31.25 -0.91
C LYS A 20 21.63 -32.73 -0.48
N ARG A 21 21.59 -33.66 -1.44
CA ARG A 21 21.63 -35.10 -1.15
C ARG A 21 22.93 -35.53 -0.46
N MET A 22 24.05 -34.91 -0.80
CA MET A 22 25.35 -35.19 -0.17
C MET A 22 25.39 -34.74 1.30
N PHE A 23 24.89 -33.55 1.60
CA PHE A 23 24.88 -33.01 2.96
C PHE A 23 23.86 -33.71 3.87
N ALA A 24 22.74 -34.19 3.31
CA ALA A 24 21.72 -34.98 4.02
C ALA A 24 22.23 -36.33 4.54
N LYS A 25 23.34 -36.87 3.99
CA LYS A 25 23.99 -38.11 4.49
C LYS A 25 24.65 -37.95 5.86
N GLY A 26 24.73 -36.73 6.38
CA GLY A 26 25.26 -36.43 7.71
C GLY A 26 26.58 -35.66 7.70
N LYS A 27 27.00 -35.26 8.90
CA LYS A 27 28.19 -34.45 9.13
C LYS A 27 29.44 -35.31 9.05
N ASN A 28 30.37 -34.91 8.19
CA ASN A 28 31.77 -35.32 8.21
C ASN A 28 32.65 -34.10 7.88
N THR A 29 33.97 -34.21 8.04
CA THR A 29 34.90 -33.08 7.84
C THR A 29 34.77 -32.47 6.44
N TYR A 30 34.69 -33.31 5.41
CA TYR A 30 34.54 -32.88 4.02
C TYR A 30 33.21 -32.16 3.77
N ASN A 31 32.10 -32.75 4.20
CA ASN A 31 30.76 -32.17 4.06
C ASN A 31 30.66 -30.84 4.80
N ALA A 32 31.23 -30.72 6.00
CA ALA A 32 31.21 -29.48 6.78
C ALA A 32 31.99 -28.35 6.07
N GLN A 33 33.18 -28.65 5.55
CA GLN A 33 33.98 -27.68 4.78
C GLN A 33 33.27 -27.27 3.49
N LYS A 34 32.72 -28.24 2.75
CA LYS A 34 32.04 -27.98 1.49
C LYS A 34 30.73 -27.20 1.70
N LEU A 35 29.95 -27.53 2.72
CA LEU A 35 28.75 -26.79 3.10
C LEU A 35 29.05 -25.33 3.43
N ARG A 36 30.11 -25.09 4.23
CA ARG A 36 30.56 -23.75 4.56
C ARG A 36 30.94 -22.94 3.31
N ALA A 37 31.75 -23.52 2.43
CA ALA A 37 32.19 -22.84 1.20
C ALA A 37 31.01 -22.49 0.28
N GLU A 38 30.00 -23.36 0.19
CA GLU A 38 28.82 -23.09 -0.62
C GLU A 38 27.90 -22.05 0.02
N LEU A 39 27.78 -22.01 1.34
CA LEU A 39 27.06 -20.95 2.05
C LEU A 39 27.77 -19.59 1.92
N GLU A 40 29.10 -19.56 2.01
CA GLU A 40 29.90 -18.36 1.77
C GLU A 40 29.66 -17.82 0.34
N ARG A 41 29.65 -18.69 -0.67
CA ARG A 41 29.30 -18.30 -2.05
C ARG A 41 27.88 -17.74 -2.18
N ILE A 42 26.91 -18.31 -1.46
CA ILE A 42 25.54 -17.80 -1.46
C ILE A 42 25.51 -16.38 -0.85
N VAL A 43 26.21 -16.16 0.27
CA VAL A 43 26.32 -14.84 0.90
C VAL A 43 26.97 -13.82 -0.04
N GLU A 44 28.08 -14.18 -0.68
CA GLU A 44 28.74 -13.33 -1.68
C GLU A 44 27.81 -12.96 -2.85
N ALA A 45 26.98 -13.90 -3.31
CA ALA A 45 26.01 -13.64 -4.37
C ALA A 45 24.89 -12.66 -3.93
N PHE A 46 24.56 -12.61 -2.63
CA PHE A 46 23.57 -11.67 -2.08
C PHE A 46 24.17 -10.32 -1.68
N GLN A 47 25.50 -10.20 -1.58
CA GLN A 47 26.14 -8.98 -1.12
C GLN A 47 25.83 -7.73 -1.98
N PRO A 48 25.82 -7.80 -3.32
CA PRO A 48 25.42 -6.66 -4.15
C PRO A 48 23.95 -6.23 -3.93
N LEU A 49 23.07 -7.18 -3.62
CA LEU A 49 21.66 -6.90 -3.33
C LEU A 49 21.49 -6.22 -1.97
N ALA A 50 22.28 -6.63 -0.97
CA ALA A 50 22.30 -5.99 0.35
C ALA A 50 22.87 -4.55 0.27
N GLU A 51 23.91 -4.35 -0.54
CA GLU A 51 24.48 -3.03 -0.80
C GLU A 51 23.48 -2.14 -1.57
N ALA A 52 22.76 -2.68 -2.55
CA ALA A 52 21.69 -1.95 -3.23
C ALA A 52 20.51 -1.63 -2.30
N ALA A 53 20.14 -2.53 -1.38
CA ALA A 53 19.07 -2.31 -0.41
C ALA A 53 19.44 -1.25 0.65
N THR A 54 20.72 -1.19 1.03
CA THR A 54 21.22 -0.14 1.94
C THR A 54 21.48 1.19 1.24
N ALA A 55 21.67 1.17 -0.08
CA ALA A 55 21.75 2.34 -0.93
C ALA A 55 20.36 2.93 -1.30
N ILE A 56 19.25 2.32 -0.85
CA ILE A 56 17.98 3.05 -0.84
C ILE A 56 18.23 4.25 0.05
N PRO A 57 18.20 5.50 -0.47
CA PRO A 57 18.44 6.68 0.33
C PRO A 57 17.47 6.57 1.49
N ARG A 58 18.02 6.44 2.71
CA ARG A 58 17.23 6.35 3.94
C ARG A 58 16.31 7.55 3.86
N ARG A 59 15.05 7.33 3.47
CA ARG A 59 14.12 8.40 3.15
C ARG A 59 14.07 9.14 4.46
N GLU A 60 14.72 10.31 4.51
CA GLU A 60 14.73 11.11 5.72
C GLU A 60 13.26 11.20 6.07
N ILE A 61 12.92 10.66 7.24
CA ILE A 61 11.59 10.84 7.79
C ILE A 61 11.58 12.35 7.96
N ARG A 62 11.04 13.06 6.95
CA ARG A 62 10.91 14.50 6.96
C ARG A 62 10.00 14.74 8.15
N SER A 63 10.62 15.01 9.30
CA SER A 63 9.91 15.57 10.43
C SER A 63 9.19 16.77 9.84
N VAL A 64 7.86 16.72 9.87
CA VAL A 64 7.04 17.84 9.42
C VAL A 64 7.46 19.01 10.29
N GLU A 65 8.31 19.87 9.74
CA GLU A 65 8.77 21.08 10.43
C GLU A 65 7.52 21.83 10.83
N ARG A 66 7.36 22.03 12.14
CA ARG A 66 6.20 22.73 12.68
C ARG A 66 6.21 24.14 12.09
N ILE A 67 5.14 24.48 11.36
CA ILE A 67 4.99 25.82 10.81
C ILE A 67 4.62 26.75 11.98
N GLU A 68 5.59 27.52 12.48
CA GLU A 68 5.33 28.54 13.49
C GLU A 68 4.37 29.59 12.91
N ASN A 69 3.25 29.83 13.60
CA ASN A 69 2.15 30.72 13.16
C ASN A 69 1.27 30.20 12.00
N ALA A 70 1.09 28.88 11.88
CA ALA A 70 0.14 28.33 10.92
C ALA A 70 -1.31 28.81 11.17
N PRO A 71 -2.12 29.03 10.12
CA PRO A 71 -3.55 29.26 10.25
C PRO A 71 -4.25 28.16 11.06
N GLU A 72 -5.37 28.51 11.72
CA GLU A 72 -6.15 27.57 12.54
C GLU A 72 -6.56 26.31 11.76
N GLU A 73 -6.85 26.44 10.47
CA GLU A 73 -7.18 25.34 9.55
C GLU A 73 -6.03 24.32 9.43
N ILE A 74 -4.78 24.80 9.31
CA ILE A 74 -3.60 23.95 9.22
C ILE A 74 -3.34 23.26 10.56
N ALA A 75 -3.50 23.97 11.66
CA ALA A 75 -3.40 23.39 13.00
C ALA A 75 -4.45 22.29 13.24
N ALA A 76 -5.67 22.48 12.72
CA ALA A 76 -6.73 21.47 12.77
C ALA A 76 -6.39 20.22 11.94
N LEU A 77 -5.82 20.40 10.73
CA LEU A 77 -5.35 19.28 9.91
C LEU A 77 -4.22 18.50 10.58
N GLU A 78 -3.22 19.17 11.14
CA GLU A 78 -2.14 18.50 11.88
C GLU A 78 -2.67 17.71 13.08
N LYS A 79 -3.62 18.29 13.83
CA LYS A 79 -4.26 17.62 14.97
C LYS A 79 -5.02 16.37 14.50
N LYS A 80 -5.79 16.48 13.41
CA LYS A 80 -6.53 15.36 12.82
C LYS A 80 -5.57 14.26 12.37
N TRP A 81 -4.52 14.59 11.64
CA TRP A 81 -3.50 13.65 11.19
C TRP A 81 -2.89 12.86 12.36
N ARG A 82 -2.46 13.53 13.44
CA ARG A 82 -1.90 12.86 14.62
C ARG A 82 -2.90 11.90 15.27
N SER A 83 -4.17 12.28 15.34
CA SER A 83 -5.24 11.44 15.88
C SER A 83 -5.43 10.17 15.04
N LEU A 84 -5.53 10.32 13.71
CA LEU A 84 -5.69 9.18 12.79
C LEU A 84 -4.47 8.25 12.82
N TYR A 85 -3.27 8.82 12.85
CA TYR A 85 -2.04 8.06 12.95
C TYR A 85 -1.95 7.26 14.26
N ALA A 86 -2.36 7.86 15.39
CA ALA A 86 -2.41 7.17 16.67
C ALA A 86 -3.42 6.00 16.66
N GLU A 87 -4.61 6.20 16.07
CA GLU A 87 -5.59 5.13 15.87
C GLU A 87 -5.01 4.00 15.01
N MET A 88 -4.37 4.32 13.89
CA MET A 88 -3.75 3.34 12.99
C MET A 88 -2.65 2.54 13.70
N ALA A 89 -1.77 3.22 14.44
CA ALA A 89 -0.71 2.57 15.22
C ALA A 89 -1.29 1.64 16.31
N PHE A 90 -2.35 2.06 16.99
CA PHE A 90 -3.07 1.22 17.94
C PHE A 90 -3.63 -0.04 17.27
N LEU A 91 -4.30 0.10 16.10
CA LEU A 91 -4.84 -1.04 15.36
C LEU A 91 -3.74 -2.00 14.89
N HIS A 92 -2.60 -1.49 14.41
CA HIS A 92 -1.46 -2.32 14.06
C HIS A 92 -0.98 -3.15 15.26
N SER A 93 -0.87 -2.56 16.44
CA SER A 93 -0.47 -3.30 17.65
C SER A 93 -1.47 -4.38 18.07
N LYS A 94 -2.76 -4.22 17.69
CA LYS A 94 -3.82 -5.18 18.01
C LYS A 94 -3.86 -6.37 17.08
N LEU A 95 -3.46 -6.22 15.82
CA LEU A 95 -3.49 -7.29 14.82
C LEU A 95 -2.79 -8.57 15.30
N ASP A 96 -1.63 -8.44 15.93
CA ASP A 96 -0.82 -9.58 16.41
C ASP A 96 -1.51 -10.38 17.52
N SER A 97 -2.39 -9.73 18.28
CA SER A 97 -3.12 -10.33 19.41
C SER A 97 -4.54 -10.77 19.08
N CYS A 98 -5.01 -10.51 17.86
CA CYS A 98 -6.39 -10.78 17.45
C CYS A 98 -6.57 -12.25 17.07
N GLN A 99 -7.33 -13.00 17.88
CA GLN A 99 -7.55 -14.43 17.69
C GLN A 99 -8.56 -14.75 16.58
N ARG A 100 -9.50 -13.84 16.31
CA ARG A 100 -10.57 -14.07 15.35
C ARG A 100 -10.28 -13.40 14.02
N ASP A 101 -10.43 -14.16 12.94
CA ASP A 101 -10.10 -13.70 11.59
C ASP A 101 -11.03 -12.60 11.07
N ASP A 102 -12.30 -12.60 11.49
CA ASP A 102 -13.29 -11.58 11.11
C ASP A 102 -12.97 -10.20 11.71
N GLU A 103 -12.64 -10.17 13.00
CA GLU A 103 -12.19 -8.98 13.71
C GLU A 103 -10.86 -8.47 13.14
N ARG A 104 -9.90 -9.37 12.88
CA ARG A 104 -8.62 -9.03 12.24
C ARG A 104 -8.83 -8.42 10.85
N GLY A 105 -9.74 -8.98 10.06
CA GLY A 105 -10.12 -8.46 8.75
C GLY A 105 -10.70 -7.05 8.82
N THR A 106 -11.58 -6.80 9.80
CA THR A 106 -12.18 -5.46 10.00
C THR A 106 -11.13 -4.42 10.41
N MET A 107 -10.21 -4.79 11.30
CA MET A 107 -9.09 -3.91 11.67
C MET A 107 -8.18 -3.60 10.47
N ALA A 108 -7.85 -4.61 9.66
CA ALA A 108 -7.04 -4.41 8.46
C ALA A 108 -7.72 -3.47 7.45
N LEU A 109 -9.02 -3.62 7.20
CA LEU A 109 -9.78 -2.70 6.35
C LEU A 109 -9.81 -1.28 6.92
N ARG A 110 -9.97 -1.13 8.24
CA ARG A 110 -9.92 0.19 8.89
C ARG A 110 -8.55 0.84 8.74
N ILE A 111 -7.46 0.10 8.89
CA ILE A 111 -6.08 0.60 8.66
C ILE A 111 -5.94 1.12 7.23
N LEU A 112 -6.42 0.37 6.23
CA LEU A 112 -6.37 0.82 4.83
C LEU A 112 -7.16 2.11 4.58
N SER A 113 -8.31 2.28 5.24
CA SER A 113 -9.07 3.53 5.17
C SER A 113 -8.33 4.69 5.85
N LEU A 114 -7.76 4.46 7.04
CA LEU A 114 -6.98 5.45 7.77
C LEU A 114 -5.76 5.92 6.98
N ASP A 115 -5.05 5.00 6.31
CA ASP A 115 -3.90 5.33 5.46
C ASP A 115 -4.27 6.28 4.32
N LYS A 116 -5.42 6.05 3.66
CA LYS A 116 -5.94 6.96 2.64
C LYS A 116 -6.24 8.35 3.21
N GLU A 117 -6.97 8.43 4.32
CA GLU A 117 -7.29 9.70 4.98
C GLU A 117 -6.03 10.46 5.42
N ILE A 118 -5.02 9.74 5.93
CA ILE A 118 -3.72 10.31 6.33
C ILE A 118 -3.00 10.88 5.11
N ASN A 119 -2.95 10.14 4.00
CA ASN A 119 -2.28 10.59 2.78
C ASN A 119 -2.94 11.84 2.20
N GLU A 120 -4.28 11.92 2.19
CA GLU A 120 -5.00 13.13 1.77
C GLU A 120 -4.62 14.36 2.61
N ILE A 121 -4.51 14.22 3.94
CA ILE A 121 -4.09 15.32 4.82
C ILE A 121 -2.62 15.69 4.56
N ILE A 122 -1.75 14.70 4.36
CA ILE A 122 -0.33 14.94 4.03
C ILE A 122 -0.21 15.71 2.71
N ASP A 123 -1.02 15.37 1.70
CA ASP A 123 -1.04 16.06 0.41
C ASP A 123 -1.50 17.52 0.58
N GLN A 124 -2.54 17.77 1.37
CA GLN A 124 -3.00 19.13 1.69
C GLN A 124 -1.94 19.96 2.42
N LEU A 125 -1.30 19.38 3.45
CA LEU A 125 -0.22 20.04 4.20
C LEU A 125 1.00 20.30 3.32
N SER A 126 1.36 19.36 2.45
CA SER A 126 2.47 19.50 1.49
C SER A 126 2.18 20.60 0.48
N TYR A 127 0.95 20.66 -0.05
CA TYR A 127 0.50 21.72 -0.94
C TYR A 127 0.56 23.09 -0.26
N TYR A 128 0.08 23.19 0.99
CA TYR A 128 0.17 24.42 1.77
C TYR A 128 1.63 24.87 1.98
N LYS A 129 2.53 23.94 2.32
CA LYS A 129 3.96 24.26 2.48
C LYS A 129 4.59 24.80 1.19
N GLN A 130 4.13 24.32 0.03
CA GLN A 130 4.65 24.76 -1.27
C GLN A 130 4.02 26.07 -1.77
N HIS A 131 2.73 26.30 -1.51
CA HIS A 131 1.96 27.38 -2.14
C HIS A 131 1.46 28.46 -1.17
N GLY A 132 1.56 28.25 0.14
CA GLY A 132 1.08 29.16 1.18
C GLY A 132 -0.44 29.24 1.33
N LYS A 133 -1.20 28.38 0.64
CA LYS A 133 -2.66 28.26 0.73
C LYS A 133 -3.10 26.81 0.60
N LEU A 134 -4.25 26.46 1.16
CA LEU A 134 -4.82 25.12 1.00
C LEU A 134 -5.26 24.90 -0.46
N PRO A 135 -5.25 23.65 -0.94
CA PRO A 135 -5.82 23.35 -2.25
C PRO A 135 -7.31 23.69 -2.23
N ASP A 136 -7.80 24.25 -3.34
CA ASP A 136 -9.23 24.47 -3.49
C ASP A 136 -9.95 23.12 -3.32
N PRO A 137 -11.08 23.08 -2.59
CA PRO A 137 -11.83 21.84 -2.44
C PRO A 137 -12.12 21.28 -3.83
N MET A 138 -11.86 19.99 -4.03
CA MET A 138 -12.17 19.35 -5.30
C MET A 138 -13.62 19.70 -5.66
N PRO A 139 -13.86 20.21 -6.88
CA PRO A 139 -15.18 20.62 -7.27
C PRO A 139 -16.10 19.41 -7.15
N ASP A 140 -17.22 19.60 -6.45
CA ASP A 140 -18.27 18.59 -6.29
C ASP A 140 -18.55 17.97 -7.66
N GLU A 141 -18.37 16.65 -7.77
CA GLU A 141 -18.53 15.93 -9.02
C GLU A 141 -19.92 16.21 -9.63
N GLY A 142 -20.94 16.39 -8.79
CA GLY A 142 -22.27 16.82 -9.22
C GLY A 142 -22.24 18.16 -9.96
N LYS A 143 -21.59 19.18 -9.39
CA LYS A 143 -21.47 20.51 -10.01
C LYS A 143 -20.66 20.48 -11.31
N VAL A 144 -19.59 19.67 -11.34
CA VAL A 144 -18.81 19.49 -12.57
C VAL A 144 -19.69 18.86 -13.65
N LEU A 145 -20.45 17.81 -13.31
CA LEU A 145 -21.36 17.15 -14.24
C LEU A 145 -22.50 18.07 -14.69
N GLU A 146 -23.06 18.89 -13.80
CA GLU A 146 -24.10 19.88 -14.12
C GLU A 146 -23.60 20.95 -15.12
N SER A 147 -22.29 21.22 -15.18
CA SER A 147 -21.70 22.15 -16.15
C SER A 147 -21.46 21.55 -17.54
N LEU A 148 -21.63 20.22 -17.71
CA LEU A 148 -21.40 19.54 -18.98
C LEU A 148 -22.61 19.60 -19.90
N ASP A 149 -22.34 19.61 -21.20
CA ASP A 149 -23.41 19.51 -22.21
C ASP A 149 -24.17 18.17 -22.10
N ARG A 150 -25.49 18.23 -22.38
CA ARG A 150 -26.39 17.09 -22.31
C ARG A 150 -25.91 15.91 -23.16
N ALA A 151 -25.38 16.16 -24.36
CA ALA A 151 -24.91 15.09 -25.23
C ALA A 151 -23.68 14.37 -24.63
N VAL A 152 -22.82 15.11 -23.91
CA VAL A 152 -21.67 14.55 -23.20
C VAL A 152 -22.14 13.66 -22.05
N LEU A 153 -23.09 14.12 -21.24
CA LEU A 153 -23.67 13.35 -20.13
C LEU A 153 -24.34 12.06 -20.62
N GLU A 154 -25.11 12.10 -21.70
CA GLU A 154 -25.72 10.90 -22.28
C GLU A 154 -24.67 9.89 -22.76
N LYS A 155 -23.60 10.36 -23.38
CA LYS A 155 -22.48 9.51 -23.81
C LYS A 155 -21.79 8.87 -22.60
N MET A 156 -21.52 9.64 -21.55
CA MET A 156 -20.94 9.14 -20.30
C MET A 156 -21.84 8.08 -19.64
N ARG A 157 -23.16 8.33 -19.57
CA ARG A 157 -24.15 7.37 -19.05
C ARG A 157 -24.12 6.05 -19.82
N LYS A 158 -24.12 6.09 -21.16
CA LYS A 158 -24.03 4.89 -22.01
C LYS A 158 -22.75 4.10 -21.77
N ASN A 159 -21.61 4.80 -21.65
CA ASN A 159 -20.33 4.17 -21.34
C ASN A 159 -20.34 3.49 -19.96
N LEU A 160 -20.90 4.13 -18.94
CA LEU A 160 -21.04 3.55 -17.59
C LEU A 160 -21.92 2.30 -17.62
N ILE A 161 -23.05 2.32 -18.33
CA ILE A 161 -23.93 1.14 -18.48
C ILE A 161 -23.16 -0.04 -19.10
N ALA A 162 -22.41 0.19 -20.18
CA ALA A 162 -21.61 -0.85 -20.81
C ALA A 162 -20.50 -1.38 -19.87
N ASN A 163 -19.79 -0.50 -19.16
CA ASN A 163 -18.75 -0.88 -18.21
C ASN A 163 -19.30 -1.69 -17.02
N ILE A 164 -20.44 -1.27 -16.46
CA ILE A 164 -21.15 -1.98 -15.39
C ILE A 164 -21.55 -3.38 -15.88
N SER A 165 -22.08 -3.49 -17.10
CA SER A 165 -22.44 -4.79 -17.70
C SER A 165 -21.21 -5.70 -17.84
N HIS A 166 -20.09 -5.17 -18.34
CA HIS A 166 -18.85 -5.94 -18.47
C HIS A 166 -18.26 -6.38 -17.13
N ALA A 167 -18.29 -5.51 -16.10
CA ALA A 167 -17.83 -5.85 -14.76
C ALA A 167 -18.71 -6.94 -14.13
N LYS A 168 -20.04 -6.85 -14.25
CA LYS A 168 -20.98 -7.89 -13.76
C LYS A 168 -20.79 -9.23 -14.47
N ALA A 169 -20.38 -9.23 -15.74
CA ALA A 169 -20.08 -10.42 -16.50
C ALA A 169 -18.67 -10.99 -16.24
N GLY A 170 -17.91 -10.44 -15.30
CA GLY A 170 -16.54 -10.87 -14.99
C GLY A 170 -15.51 -10.55 -16.08
N ARG A 171 -15.86 -9.71 -17.06
CA ARG A 171 -14.96 -9.34 -18.18
C ARG A 171 -13.99 -8.21 -17.83
N ARG A 172 -14.19 -7.55 -16.68
CA ARG A 172 -13.34 -6.49 -16.12
C ARG A 172 -13.33 -6.61 -14.60
N SER A 173 -12.33 -6.00 -13.97
CA SER A 173 -12.26 -5.89 -12.50
C SER A 173 -13.54 -5.27 -11.93
N ALA A 174 -14.02 -5.85 -10.83
CA ALA A 174 -15.20 -5.40 -10.10
C ALA A 174 -14.89 -4.31 -9.06
N ASP A 175 -13.62 -3.93 -8.90
CA ASP A 175 -13.13 -3.10 -7.79
C ASP A 175 -13.79 -1.72 -7.71
N ASN A 176 -14.43 -1.27 -8.80
CA ASN A 176 -15.11 0.03 -8.89
C ASN A 176 -16.61 -0.07 -9.28
N LEU A 177 -17.24 -1.24 -9.13
CA LEU A 177 -18.63 -1.43 -9.58
C LEU A 177 -19.62 -0.49 -8.85
N ALA A 178 -19.47 -0.32 -7.54
CA ALA A 178 -20.33 0.56 -6.74
C ALA A 178 -20.20 2.03 -7.19
N ALA A 179 -18.97 2.54 -7.31
CA ALA A 179 -18.70 3.90 -7.76
C ALA A 179 -19.24 4.16 -9.18
N MET A 180 -19.15 3.18 -10.09
CA MET A 180 -19.74 3.31 -11.43
C MET A 180 -21.26 3.40 -11.40
N ILE A 181 -21.93 2.65 -10.51
CA ILE A 181 -23.39 2.68 -10.33
C ILE A 181 -23.82 4.04 -9.79
N GLU A 182 -23.19 4.51 -8.72
CA GLU A 182 -23.46 5.81 -8.10
C GLU A 182 -23.30 6.95 -9.11
N ARG A 183 -22.18 6.96 -9.85
CA ARG A 183 -21.94 7.97 -10.90
C ARG A 183 -22.98 7.91 -12.02
N LYS A 184 -23.45 6.72 -12.39
CA LYS A 184 -24.52 6.55 -13.39
C LYS A 184 -25.84 7.12 -12.90
N GLU A 185 -26.16 6.93 -11.62
CA GLU A 185 -27.37 7.46 -10.98
C GLU A 185 -27.31 8.99 -10.89
N LEU A 186 -26.18 9.55 -10.49
CA LEU A 186 -25.95 11.00 -10.46
C LEU A 186 -26.16 11.63 -11.85
N ILE A 187 -25.55 11.08 -12.91
CA ILE A 187 -25.74 11.57 -14.28
C ILE A 187 -27.20 11.43 -14.72
N THR A 188 -27.88 10.36 -14.33
CA THR A 188 -29.29 10.14 -14.68
C THR A 188 -30.17 11.21 -14.03
N HIS A 189 -29.94 11.50 -12.75
CA HIS A 189 -30.65 12.55 -12.03
C HIS A 189 -30.43 13.94 -12.66
N ILE A 190 -29.20 14.27 -13.07
CA ILE A 190 -28.88 15.55 -13.74
C ILE A 190 -29.60 15.65 -15.09
N LEU A 191 -29.71 14.56 -15.85
CA LEU A 191 -30.40 14.53 -17.16
C LEU A 191 -31.93 14.62 -17.06
N GLU A 192 -32.50 14.32 -15.89
CA GLU A 192 -33.94 14.36 -15.62
C GLU A 192 -34.43 15.71 -15.08
N LYS A 193 -33.51 16.56 -14.60
CA LYS A 193 -33.79 17.97 -14.27
C LYS A 193 -34.02 18.79 -15.54
#